data_AF-A0A841VQX6-F1
#
_entry.id   AF-A0A841VQX6-F1
#
_cell.length_a   1.000
_cell.length_b   1.000
_cell.length_c   1.000
_cell.angle_alpha   90.00
_cell.angle_beta   90.00
_cell.angle_gamma   90.00
#
_symmetry.space_group_name_H-M   'P 1'
#
loop_
_entity.id
_entity.type
_entity.pdbx_description
1 polymer ?
#
loop_
_entity_poly.entity_id
_entity_poly.type
_entity_poly.pdbx_seq_one_letter_code
_entity_poly.pdbx_strand_id
1 'polypeptide(L)'
;MANGISSAVSNSKVEAAIANLNQATLERPPGTTSDLVKRLFSRGEAFDTEGFITFFTDTPVYQFGNFEVCLDKAAIKKSAEAFFSQISAVYHDIKMIREIEDVVFVEMDVIYWRKDGSVVRLPCCDIFRVEGDKFSELRIFMDVNPVFNPRTFVPESASIFTINQGKKLASLHTMRKHFAEHPEGKRRVEAGFAPKWSIDGPKWSIGKEELNLSEQLEAVVQLSGFVLNEDWEQVKHFLTDDIFYKVGSSEPVYGKQAVVNFLSSMFANTAKFTGHEIRKIWHESGIIVVEMDAKYITVQDKRHLTIACCDIYRMRGNQVSEWRVYADILPFYQGKPQEQPTQTNGNGNKYFSSVDSQQ
;
A
#
# COMPACT_ATOMS: atom_id res chain seq x y z
N MET A 1 -2.72 25.98 66.34
CA MET A 1 -1.51 26.11 65.51
C MET A 1 -1.57 25.02 64.46
N ALA A 2 -1.90 25.37 63.21
CA ALA A 2 -1.94 24.45 62.08
C ALA A 2 -0.96 24.98 61.02
N ASN A 3 0.07 24.21 60.72
CA ASN A 3 1.04 24.52 59.67
C ASN A 3 0.57 23.87 58.37
N GLY A 4 0.15 24.69 57.40
CA GLY A 4 -0.04 24.29 56.01
C GLY A 4 1.24 24.60 55.23
N ILE A 5 1.81 23.59 54.57
CA ILE A 5 2.88 23.74 53.58
C ILE A 5 2.21 23.79 52.22
N SER A 6 2.27 24.93 51.54
CA SER A 6 1.95 25.07 50.12
C SER A 6 3.26 25.22 49.34
N SER A 7 3.64 24.20 48.59
CA SER A 7 4.74 24.29 47.62
C SER A 7 4.16 24.64 46.25
N ALA A 8 4.31 25.90 45.85
CA ALA A 8 4.01 26.35 44.49
C ALA A 8 5.02 25.71 43.52
N VAL A 9 4.54 24.78 42.68
CA VAL A 9 5.28 24.32 41.49
C VAL A 9 5.29 25.49 40.51
N SER A 10 6.47 25.95 40.09
CA SER A 10 6.59 27.11 39.21
C SER A 10 6.00 26.83 37.82
N ASN A 11 5.14 27.76 37.35
CA ASN A 11 4.49 27.71 36.03
C ASN A 11 5.44 27.43 34.86
N SER A 12 6.71 27.85 34.98
CA SER A 12 7.75 27.62 33.96
C SER A 12 8.05 26.14 33.70
N LYS A 13 7.95 25.27 34.71
CA LYS A 13 8.21 23.83 34.54
C LYS A 13 7.02 23.12 33.89
N VAL A 14 5.82 23.62 34.12
CA VAL A 14 4.58 23.12 33.53
C VAL A 14 4.49 23.55 32.06
N GLU A 15 4.84 24.79 31.73
CA GLU A 15 4.89 25.28 30.34
C GLU A 15 5.95 24.56 29.50
N ALA A 16 7.13 24.27 30.05
CA ALA A 16 8.15 23.47 29.37
C ALA A 16 7.71 22.00 29.16
N ALA A 17 7.00 21.42 30.13
CA ALA A 17 6.42 20.08 29.98
C ALA A 17 5.30 20.04 28.92
N ILE A 18 4.44 21.07 28.87
CA ILE A 18 3.38 21.22 27.87
C ILE A 18 3.98 21.45 26.46
N ALA A 19 5.05 22.23 26.34
CA ALA A 19 5.75 22.43 25.07
C ALA A 19 6.41 21.13 24.55
N ASN A 20 6.97 20.31 25.43
CA ASN A 20 7.49 18.98 25.07
C ASN A 20 6.39 17.99 24.70
N LEU A 21 5.22 18.04 25.36
CA LEU A 21 4.03 17.25 24.99
C LEU A 21 3.45 17.66 23.62
N ASN A 22 3.51 18.95 23.27
CA ASN A 22 3.03 19.47 21.99
C ASN A 22 4.01 19.19 20.83
N GLN A 23 5.32 19.04 21.09
CA GLN A 23 6.27 18.51 20.10
C GLN A 23 6.08 17.00 19.84
N ALA A 24 5.61 16.26 20.84
CA ALA A 24 5.32 14.83 20.72
C ALA A 24 4.00 14.50 20.00
N THR A 25 3.15 15.49 19.70
CA THR A 25 1.79 15.29 19.15
C THR A 25 1.55 15.94 17.78
N LEU A 26 2.60 16.31 17.06
CA LEU A 26 2.47 16.48 15.61
C LEU A 26 2.37 15.08 14.99
N GLU A 27 1.14 14.61 14.80
CA GLU A 27 0.87 13.38 14.05
C GLU A 27 1.64 13.42 12.73
N ARG A 28 2.59 12.48 12.58
CA ARG A 28 3.39 12.39 11.37
C ARG A 28 2.47 11.94 10.22
N PRO A 29 2.51 12.60 9.05
CA PRO A 29 1.68 12.16 7.92
C PRO A 29 1.94 10.69 7.60
N PRO A 30 0.88 9.87 7.39
CA PRO A 30 1.03 8.45 7.10
C PRO A 30 2.00 8.21 5.93
N GLY A 31 2.89 7.22 6.06
CA GLY A 31 3.79 6.78 4.99
C GLY A 31 5.16 7.49 4.96
N THR A 32 5.34 8.57 5.71
CA THR A 32 6.64 9.28 5.81
C THR A 32 7.71 8.43 6.50
N THR A 33 7.34 7.66 7.52
CA THR A 33 8.27 6.78 8.23
C THR A 33 8.62 5.55 7.40
N SER A 34 7.64 4.99 6.69
CA SER A 34 7.88 3.92 5.71
C SER A 34 8.79 4.37 4.59
N ASP A 35 8.70 5.64 4.18
CA ASP A 35 9.63 6.22 3.22
C ASP A 35 11.05 6.33 3.76
N LEU A 36 11.22 6.77 5.01
CA LEU A 36 12.51 6.81 5.70
C LEU A 36 13.18 5.43 5.73
N VAL A 37 12.41 4.36 5.99
CA VAL A 37 12.90 2.97 5.98
C VAL A 37 13.38 2.55 4.59
N LYS A 38 12.59 2.78 3.53
CA LYS A 38 13.01 2.47 2.15
C LYS A 38 14.29 3.22 1.78
N ARG A 39 14.40 4.50 2.16
CA ARG A 39 15.60 5.31 1.92
C ARG A 39 16.82 4.75 2.67
N LEU A 40 16.66 4.26 3.91
CA LEU A 40 17.74 3.55 4.62
C LEU A 40 18.15 2.25 3.91
N PHE A 41 17.19 1.39 3.56
CA PHE A 41 17.50 0.15 2.81
C PHE A 41 18.20 0.45 1.50
N SER A 42 17.86 1.54 0.80
CA SER A 42 18.57 1.95 -0.41
C SER A 42 20.06 2.22 -0.18
N ARG A 43 20.45 2.70 1.02
CA ARG A 43 21.86 2.87 1.41
C ARG A 43 22.54 1.53 1.59
N GLY A 44 21.86 0.61 2.27
CA GLY A 44 22.33 -0.76 2.46
C GLY A 44 22.51 -1.50 1.14
N GLU A 45 21.54 -1.42 0.23
CA GLU A 45 21.63 -2.10 -1.08
C GLU A 45 22.71 -1.51 -1.99
N ALA A 46 23.06 -0.23 -1.82
CA ALA A 46 24.16 0.43 -2.53
C ALA A 46 25.54 0.29 -1.87
N PHE A 47 25.62 -0.34 -0.68
CA PHE A 47 26.81 -0.35 0.21
C PHE A 47 27.33 1.06 0.55
N ASP A 48 26.43 2.04 0.72
CA ASP A 48 26.77 3.40 1.15
C ASP A 48 26.72 3.51 2.68
N THR A 49 27.80 3.13 3.37
CA THR A 49 27.85 3.14 4.84
C THR A 49 27.90 4.54 5.42
N GLU A 50 28.50 5.50 4.71
CA GLU A 50 28.52 6.92 5.09
C GLU A 50 27.10 7.51 5.07
N GLY A 51 26.36 7.26 3.98
CA GLY A 51 24.97 7.67 3.88
C GLY A 51 24.03 6.85 4.78
N PHE A 52 24.36 5.61 5.13
CA PHE A 52 23.56 4.77 6.01
C PHE A 52 23.48 5.35 7.43
N ILE A 53 24.62 5.80 7.98
CA ILE A 53 24.67 6.31 9.36
C ILE A 53 23.99 7.67 9.54
N THR A 54 23.70 8.41 8.46
CA THR A 54 23.00 9.71 8.55
C THR A 54 21.55 9.58 9.01
N PHE A 55 20.96 8.39 8.86
CA PHE A 55 19.59 8.10 9.25
C PHE A 55 19.42 7.89 10.76
N PHE A 56 20.50 7.78 11.53
CA PHE A 56 20.45 7.48 12.95
C PHE A 56 20.59 8.75 13.81
N THR A 57 19.94 8.77 14.97
CA THR A 57 20.15 9.80 16.00
C THR A 57 21.59 9.78 16.52
N ASP A 58 21.98 10.77 17.33
CA ASP A 58 23.35 10.82 17.88
C ASP A 58 23.61 9.77 18.97
N THR A 59 22.55 9.21 19.55
CA THR A 59 22.58 8.10 20.51
C THR A 59 21.72 6.92 20.04
N PRO A 60 22.10 6.26 18.94
CA PRO A 60 21.28 5.21 18.35
C PRO A 60 21.51 3.85 19.01
N VAL A 61 20.52 2.96 18.86
CA VAL A 61 20.67 1.54 19.15
C VAL A 61 20.50 0.76 17.85
N TYR A 62 21.52 0.02 17.45
CA TYR A 62 21.45 -0.85 16.27
C TYR A 62 21.88 -2.26 16.65
N GLN A 63 21.10 -3.25 16.24
CA GLN A 63 21.45 -4.64 16.45
C GLN A 63 21.06 -5.48 15.24
N PHE A 64 22.05 -6.18 14.68
CA PHE A 64 21.85 -7.14 13.60
C PHE A 64 21.85 -8.57 14.14
N GLY A 65 20.67 -9.17 14.27
CA GLY A 65 20.50 -10.53 14.74
C GLY A 65 21.11 -10.70 16.12
N ASN A 66 22.01 -11.69 16.24
CA ASN A 66 22.72 -11.98 17.49
C ASN A 66 24.09 -11.29 17.59
N PHE A 67 24.41 -10.33 16.70
CA PHE A 67 25.65 -9.56 16.82
C PHE A 67 25.61 -8.60 18.01
N GLU A 68 26.80 -8.10 18.40
CA GLU A 68 26.91 -7.09 19.45
C GLU A 68 26.09 -5.84 19.11
N VAL A 69 25.46 -5.28 20.15
CA VAL A 69 24.67 -4.04 20.01
C VAL A 69 25.62 -2.87 19.75
N CYS A 70 25.36 -2.13 18.67
CA CYS A 70 26.05 -0.89 18.36
C CYS A 70 25.28 0.27 19.03
N LEU A 71 25.99 1.06 19.84
CA LEU A 71 25.42 2.15 20.65
C LEU A 71 25.82 3.55 20.16
N ASP A 72 26.52 3.63 19.02
CA ASP A 72 26.92 4.87 18.37
C ASP A 72 27.03 4.68 16.85
N LYS A 73 27.07 5.80 16.11
CA LYS A 73 27.17 5.79 14.64
C LYS A 73 28.45 5.13 14.11
N ALA A 74 29.56 5.24 14.83
CA ALA A 74 30.84 4.67 14.39
C ALA A 74 30.81 3.14 14.46
N ALA A 75 30.22 2.58 15.52
CA ALA A 75 29.98 1.15 15.69
C ALA A 75 29.02 0.62 14.62
N ILE A 76 27.92 1.34 14.32
CA ILE A 76 27.00 1.00 13.23
C ILE A 76 27.74 0.94 11.90
N LYS A 77 28.53 1.99 11.59
CA LYS A 77 29.30 2.06 10.35
C LYS A 77 30.24 0.86 10.21
N LYS A 78 31.03 0.59 11.25
CA LYS A 78 31.97 -0.53 11.27
C LYS A 78 31.27 -1.88 11.10
N SER A 79 30.13 -2.07 11.77
CA SER A 79 29.31 -3.29 11.64
C SER A 79 28.80 -3.47 10.20
N ALA A 80 28.26 -2.41 9.60
CA ALA A 80 27.77 -2.42 8.22
C ALA A 80 28.90 -2.65 7.20
N GLU A 81 30.05 -1.97 7.33
CA GLU A 81 31.23 -2.17 6.48
C GLU A 81 31.75 -3.61 6.57
N ALA A 82 31.86 -4.14 7.79
CA ALA A 82 32.27 -5.52 8.02
C ALA A 82 31.30 -6.49 7.33
N PHE A 83 29.99 -6.29 7.47
CA PHE A 83 28.99 -7.12 6.81
C PHE A 83 29.03 -7.03 5.28
N PHE A 84 29.06 -5.81 4.72
CA PHE A 84 29.10 -5.61 3.26
C PHE A 84 30.37 -6.18 2.61
N SER A 85 31.48 -6.24 3.34
CA SER A 85 32.70 -6.91 2.85
C SER A 85 32.50 -8.41 2.54
N GLN A 86 31.52 -9.06 3.19
CA GLN A 86 31.26 -10.51 3.09
C GLN A 86 30.30 -10.88 1.95
N ILE A 87 29.62 -9.90 1.34
CA ILE A 87 28.59 -10.14 0.32
C ILE A 87 28.87 -9.33 -0.94
N SER A 88 28.36 -9.80 -2.07
CA SER A 88 28.40 -9.10 -3.36
C SER A 88 27.19 -8.17 -3.52
N ALA A 89 26.03 -8.57 -3.02
CA ALA A 89 24.82 -7.76 -3.04
C ALA A 89 23.82 -8.20 -1.97
N VAL A 90 22.89 -7.31 -1.62
CA VAL A 90 21.74 -7.57 -0.76
C VAL A 90 20.49 -6.97 -1.39
N TYR A 91 19.34 -7.63 -1.27
CA TYR A 91 18.03 -7.12 -1.69
C TYR A 91 16.97 -7.41 -0.63
N HIS A 92 16.20 -6.39 -0.25
CA HIS A 92 15.10 -6.51 0.71
C HIS A 92 13.78 -6.72 -0.05
N ASP A 93 13.27 -7.95 -0.02
CA ASP A 93 11.98 -8.29 -0.60
C ASP A 93 10.86 -8.11 0.43
N ILE A 94 10.37 -6.86 0.50
CA ILE A 94 9.41 -6.42 1.51
C ILE A 94 8.01 -6.97 1.21
N LYS A 95 7.48 -7.79 2.12
CA LYS A 95 6.08 -8.23 2.11
C LYS A 95 5.18 -7.22 2.82
N MET A 96 5.65 -6.66 3.93
CA MET A 96 4.87 -5.77 4.77
C MET A 96 5.75 -4.70 5.40
N ILE A 97 5.24 -3.47 5.41
CA ILE A 97 5.74 -2.36 6.21
C ILE A 97 4.55 -1.72 6.93
N ARG A 98 4.63 -1.58 8.25
CA ARG A 98 3.53 -1.05 9.06
C ARG A 98 4.06 -0.07 10.10
N GLU A 99 3.46 1.10 10.11
CA GLU A 99 3.72 2.17 11.07
C GLU A 99 2.69 2.08 12.20
N ILE A 100 3.16 2.17 13.44
CA ILE A 100 2.35 2.36 14.64
C ILE A 100 3.05 3.46 15.44
N GLU A 101 2.48 4.66 15.42
CA GLU A 101 3.07 5.85 16.05
C GLU A 101 4.52 6.08 15.55
N ASP A 102 5.50 5.98 16.45
CA ASP A 102 6.93 6.16 16.20
C ASP A 102 7.67 4.85 15.91
N VAL A 103 6.95 3.73 15.79
CA VAL A 103 7.51 2.40 15.52
C VAL A 103 7.15 1.93 14.12
N VAL A 104 8.13 1.38 13.40
CA VAL A 104 7.89 0.71 12.11
C VAL A 104 8.29 -0.76 12.21
N PHE A 105 7.37 -1.63 11.79
CA PHE A 105 7.62 -3.06 11.61
C PHE A 105 7.78 -3.36 10.13
N VAL A 106 8.79 -4.15 9.79
CA VAL A 106 9.02 -4.61 8.41
C VAL A 106 9.16 -6.13 8.41
N GLU A 107 8.32 -6.81 7.65
CA GLU A 107 8.45 -8.25 7.39
C GLU A 107 8.90 -8.46 5.94
N MET A 108 9.99 -9.18 5.74
CA MET A 108 10.63 -9.33 4.44
C MET A 108 11.45 -10.60 4.33
N ASP A 109 11.68 -11.06 3.11
CA ASP A 109 12.80 -11.95 2.83
C ASP A 109 13.99 -11.09 2.38
N VAL A 110 15.17 -11.34 2.94
CA VAL A 110 16.41 -10.69 2.50
C VAL A 110 17.21 -11.68 1.65
N ILE A 111 17.55 -11.25 0.44
CA ILE A 111 18.31 -12.05 -0.52
C ILE A 111 19.74 -11.56 -0.53
N TYR A 112 20.68 -12.46 -0.28
CA TYR A 112 22.12 -12.19 -0.30
C TYR A 112 22.79 -12.94 -1.43
N TRP A 113 23.61 -12.21 -2.20
CA TRP A 113 24.55 -12.79 -3.16
C TRP A 113 25.91 -12.84 -2.49
N ARG A 114 26.46 -14.04 -2.30
CA ARG A 114 27.75 -14.25 -1.64
C ARG A 114 28.92 -14.03 -2.61
N LYS A 115 30.13 -13.90 -2.06
CA LYS A 115 31.37 -13.77 -2.85
C LYS A 115 31.72 -15.00 -3.68
N ASP A 116 31.21 -16.18 -3.29
CA ASP A 116 31.37 -17.43 -4.05
C ASP A 116 30.35 -17.58 -5.20
N GLY A 117 29.48 -16.59 -5.41
CA GLY A 117 28.42 -16.59 -6.42
C GLY A 117 27.15 -17.32 -6.01
N SER A 118 27.13 -18.00 -4.86
CA SER A 118 25.90 -18.61 -4.34
C SER A 118 24.92 -17.57 -3.80
N VAL A 119 23.64 -17.93 -3.76
CA VAL A 119 22.55 -17.06 -3.31
C VAL A 119 21.86 -17.70 -2.12
N VAL A 120 21.43 -16.88 -1.15
CA VAL A 120 20.59 -17.33 -0.05
C VAL A 120 19.50 -16.32 0.23
N ARG A 121 18.33 -16.83 0.59
CA ARG A 121 17.15 -16.05 0.98
C ARG A 121 16.82 -16.38 2.42
N LEU A 122 16.63 -15.36 3.24
CA LEU A 122 16.41 -15.53 4.67
C LEU A 122 15.23 -14.67 5.13
N PRO A 123 14.28 -15.23 5.90
CA PRO A 123 13.20 -14.44 6.48
C PRO A 123 13.77 -13.48 7.52
N CYS A 124 13.26 -12.25 7.52
CA CYS A 124 13.71 -11.17 8.40
C CYS A 124 12.51 -10.36 8.90
N CYS A 125 12.62 -9.92 10.15
CA CYS A 125 11.72 -8.92 10.72
C CYS A 125 12.56 -7.79 11.30
N ASP A 126 12.29 -6.55 10.89
CA ASP A 126 12.94 -5.37 11.44
C ASP A 126 11.95 -4.56 12.28
N ILE A 127 12.45 -4.02 13.37
CA ILE A 127 11.74 -3.05 14.22
C ILE A 127 12.56 -1.78 14.27
N PHE A 128 11.96 -0.69 13.79
CA PHE A 128 12.52 0.66 13.85
C PHE A 128 11.80 1.49 14.92
N ARG A 129 12.54 2.32 15.65
CA ARG A 129 11.98 3.42 16.46
C ARG A 129 12.49 4.73 15.93
N VAL A 130 11.59 5.70 15.81
CA VAL A 130 11.87 6.95 15.10
C VAL A 130 11.72 8.13 16.03
N GLU A 131 12.77 8.93 16.13
CA GLU A 131 12.79 10.19 16.86
C GLU A 131 12.99 11.32 15.85
N GLY A 132 11.99 12.21 15.74
CA GLY A 132 12.01 13.28 14.73
C GLY A 132 11.99 12.73 13.30
N ASP A 133 13.09 12.87 12.58
CA ASP A 133 13.28 12.39 11.20
C ASP A 133 14.36 11.29 11.10
N LYS A 134 14.75 10.69 12.23
CA LYS A 134 15.85 9.71 12.34
C LYS A 134 15.45 8.48 13.15
N PHE A 135 16.19 7.40 12.97
CA PHE A 135 16.07 6.19 13.77
C PHE A 135 16.85 6.34 15.08
N SER A 136 16.13 6.27 16.20
CA SER A 136 16.73 6.07 17.51
C SER A 136 17.07 4.60 17.74
N GLU A 137 16.34 3.68 17.10
CA GLU A 137 16.58 2.25 17.20
C GLU A 137 16.32 1.52 15.88
N LEU A 138 17.17 0.54 15.56
CA LEU A 138 16.93 -0.50 14.55
C LEU A 138 17.34 -1.86 15.12
N ARG A 139 16.37 -2.77 15.29
CA ARG A 139 16.63 -4.19 15.56
C ARG A 139 16.22 -5.05 14.38
N ILE A 140 17.16 -5.86 13.91
CA ILE A 140 17.01 -6.77 12.78
C ILE A 140 16.97 -8.20 13.35
N PHE A 141 15.86 -8.90 13.15
CA PHE A 141 15.66 -10.27 13.63
C PHE A 141 15.73 -11.24 12.46
N MET A 142 16.84 -11.97 12.35
CA MET A 142 17.02 -13.06 11.39
C MET A 142 18.13 -14.02 11.83
N ASP A 143 18.09 -15.26 11.35
CA ASP A 143 19.24 -16.17 11.39
C ASP A 143 20.14 -15.88 10.19
N VAL A 144 21.20 -15.09 10.42
CA VAL A 144 22.16 -14.67 9.38
C VAL A 144 23.26 -15.70 9.13
N ASN A 145 23.39 -16.74 9.96
CA ASN A 145 24.46 -17.72 9.85
C ASN A 145 24.61 -18.37 8.45
N PRO A 146 23.52 -18.67 7.71
CA PRO A 146 23.63 -19.18 6.35
C PRO A 146 24.44 -18.26 5.43
N VAL A 147 24.47 -16.94 5.64
CA VAL A 147 25.27 -16.01 4.82
C VAL A 147 26.76 -16.38 4.88
N PHE A 148 27.28 -16.71 6.07
CA PHE A 148 28.70 -16.99 6.29
C PHE A 148 29.08 -18.47 6.08
N ASN A 149 28.10 -19.38 6.11
CA ASN A 149 28.32 -20.79 5.90
C ASN A 149 27.47 -21.31 4.72
N PRO A 150 28.05 -21.40 3.51
CA PRO A 150 27.35 -21.89 2.33
C PRO A 150 26.84 -23.34 2.44
N ARG A 151 27.34 -24.12 3.40
CA ARG A 151 26.89 -25.49 3.65
C ARG A 151 25.60 -25.57 4.48
N THR A 152 25.17 -24.48 5.09
CA THR A 152 23.93 -24.45 5.85
C THR A 152 22.74 -24.57 4.90
N PHE A 153 21.97 -25.65 5.03
CA PHE A 153 20.77 -25.86 4.24
C PHE A 153 19.64 -24.95 4.73
N VAL A 154 19.05 -24.19 3.80
CA VAL A 154 17.85 -23.37 4.04
C VAL A 154 16.75 -23.90 3.12
N PRO A 155 15.63 -24.42 3.66
CA PRO A 155 14.55 -24.92 2.82
C PRO A 155 13.85 -23.77 2.09
N GLU A 156 13.34 -24.01 0.88
CA GLU A 156 12.64 -22.98 0.10
C GLU A 156 11.37 -22.43 0.77
N SER A 157 10.80 -23.20 1.71
CA SER A 157 9.65 -22.83 2.52
C SER A 157 10.00 -21.89 3.68
N ALA A 158 11.29 -21.77 4.06
CA ALA A 158 11.76 -20.78 5.03
C ALA A 158 11.76 -19.38 4.39
N SER A 159 10.56 -18.84 4.24
CA SER A 159 10.27 -17.57 3.60
C SER A 159 9.00 -17.01 4.21
N ILE A 160 8.97 -15.71 4.48
CA ILE A 160 7.77 -15.02 4.97
C ILE A 160 6.66 -14.94 3.90
N PHE A 161 6.99 -15.22 2.63
CA PHE A 161 6.01 -15.31 1.54
C PHE A 161 5.36 -16.69 1.45
N THR A 162 5.86 -17.71 2.14
CA THR A 162 5.25 -19.04 2.17
C THR A 162 3.92 -18.99 2.93
N ILE A 163 2.84 -19.37 2.28
CA ILE A 163 1.49 -19.49 2.85
C ILE A 163 1.02 -20.96 2.81
N ASN A 164 -0.23 -21.21 3.22
CA ASN A 164 -0.80 -22.55 3.33
C ASN A 164 -0.56 -23.41 2.07
N GLN A 165 -0.30 -24.70 2.27
CA GLN A 165 0.05 -25.68 1.24
C GLN A 165 1.35 -25.36 0.47
N GLY A 166 2.25 -24.56 1.04
CA GLY A 166 3.53 -24.24 0.42
C GLY A 166 3.44 -23.28 -0.77
N LYS A 167 2.27 -22.66 -1.00
CA LYS A 167 2.12 -21.61 -2.01
C LYS A 167 2.92 -20.37 -1.58
N LYS A 168 3.32 -19.53 -2.54
CA LYS A 168 4.04 -18.28 -2.27
C LYS A 168 3.21 -17.08 -2.69
N LEU A 169 3.20 -16.06 -1.84
CA LEU A 169 2.73 -14.73 -2.20
C LEU A 169 3.69 -14.10 -3.23
N ALA A 170 3.16 -13.25 -4.10
CA ALA A 170 3.98 -12.49 -5.04
C ALA A 170 4.77 -11.39 -4.31
N SER A 171 5.98 -11.11 -4.81
CA SER A 171 6.78 -9.97 -4.36
C SER A 171 6.12 -8.66 -4.81
N LEU A 172 6.19 -7.65 -3.96
CA LEU A 172 5.76 -6.29 -4.29
C LEU A 172 6.86 -5.50 -5.02
N HIS A 173 8.07 -6.04 -5.12
CA HIS A 173 9.24 -5.40 -5.71
C HIS A 173 9.49 -3.96 -5.18
N THR A 174 9.19 -3.74 -3.90
CA THR A 174 9.17 -2.42 -3.26
C THR A 174 10.47 -1.65 -3.43
N MET A 175 11.61 -2.29 -3.19
CA MET A 175 12.92 -1.63 -3.33
C MET A 175 13.28 -1.36 -4.80
N ARG A 176 12.89 -2.24 -5.73
CA ARG A 176 13.11 -2.00 -7.16
C ARG A 176 12.31 -0.80 -7.66
N LYS A 177 11.05 -0.66 -7.23
CA LYS A 177 10.24 0.55 -7.46
C LYS A 177 10.85 1.79 -6.81
N HIS A 178 11.38 1.66 -5.59
CA HIS A 178 12.07 2.78 -4.94
C HIS A 178 13.21 3.32 -5.83
N PHE A 179 14.09 2.46 -6.34
CA PHE A 179 15.16 2.90 -7.25
C PHE A 179 14.65 3.40 -8.61
N ALA A 180 13.56 2.83 -9.13
CA ALA A 180 13.01 3.18 -10.44
C ALA A 180 12.12 4.44 -10.42
N GLU A 181 11.51 4.79 -9.30
CA GLU A 181 10.43 5.78 -9.24
C GLU A 181 10.69 6.90 -8.23
N HIS A 182 11.31 6.59 -7.07
CA HIS A 182 11.49 7.56 -5.98
C HIS A 182 12.48 8.68 -6.40
N PRO A 183 12.14 9.97 -6.21
CA PRO A 183 13.01 11.08 -6.64
C PRO A 183 14.42 11.05 -6.05
N GLU A 184 14.57 10.63 -4.79
CA GLU A 184 15.90 10.44 -4.20
C GLU A 184 16.61 9.20 -4.74
N GLY A 185 15.87 8.11 -4.97
CA GLY A 185 16.44 6.86 -5.49
C GLY A 185 17.08 7.08 -6.86
N LYS A 186 16.36 7.75 -7.77
CA LYS A 186 16.84 8.14 -9.10
C LYS A 186 18.10 9.00 -9.03
N ARG A 187 18.05 10.11 -8.27
CA ARG A 187 19.20 11.01 -8.12
C ARG A 187 20.44 10.31 -7.57
N ARG A 188 20.25 9.34 -6.66
CA ARG A 188 21.36 8.58 -6.09
C ARG A 188 21.96 7.58 -7.05
N VAL A 189 21.14 6.91 -7.85
CA VAL A 189 21.61 6.04 -8.94
C VAL A 189 22.47 6.85 -9.92
N GLU A 190 22.00 8.04 -10.32
CA GLU A 190 22.75 8.98 -11.17
C GLU A 190 24.07 9.43 -10.52
N ALA A 191 24.08 9.58 -9.20
CA ALA A 191 25.27 9.93 -8.42
C ALA A 191 26.23 8.73 -8.14
N GLY A 192 26.00 7.57 -8.75
CA GLY A 192 26.87 6.39 -8.62
C GLY A 192 26.51 5.44 -7.48
N PHE A 193 25.42 5.68 -6.75
CA PHE A 193 24.92 4.82 -5.69
C PHE A 193 23.85 3.84 -6.18
N ALA A 194 24.10 3.21 -7.31
CA ALA A 194 23.27 2.11 -7.79
C ALA A 194 23.34 0.91 -6.82
N PRO A 195 22.22 0.23 -6.55
CA PRO A 195 22.21 -0.97 -5.73
C PRO A 195 23.11 -2.06 -6.31
N LYS A 196 23.84 -2.76 -5.44
CA LYS A 196 24.79 -3.80 -5.87
C LYS A 196 24.12 -4.98 -6.57
N TRP A 197 22.83 -5.24 -6.31
CA TRP A 197 22.11 -6.27 -7.05
C TRP A 197 21.97 -5.94 -8.54
N SER A 198 22.00 -4.68 -8.96
CA SER A 198 21.93 -4.31 -10.38
C SER A 198 23.28 -4.43 -11.11
N ILE A 199 24.36 -4.70 -10.37
CA ILE A 199 25.74 -4.73 -10.90
C ILE A 199 26.34 -6.12 -10.68
N ASP A 200 26.34 -6.59 -9.44
CA ASP A 200 27.04 -7.78 -8.95
C ASP A 200 26.09 -8.91 -8.54
N GLY A 201 24.80 -8.60 -8.33
CA GLY A 201 23.76 -9.61 -8.03
C GLY A 201 23.14 -10.20 -9.30
N PRO A 202 21.80 -10.27 -9.40
CA PRO A 202 21.11 -10.82 -10.56
C PRO A 202 21.14 -9.87 -11.77
N LYS A 203 21.73 -8.67 -11.62
CA LYS A 203 21.81 -7.62 -12.65
C LYS A 203 20.45 -7.19 -13.15
N TRP A 204 19.45 -7.19 -12.26
CA TRP A 204 18.14 -6.62 -12.56
C TRP A 204 18.31 -5.17 -12.97
N SER A 205 17.60 -4.76 -14.02
CA SER A 205 17.63 -3.39 -14.49
C SER A 205 17.07 -2.45 -13.43
N ILE A 206 17.74 -1.31 -13.24
CA ILE A 206 17.17 -0.17 -12.54
C ILE A 206 16.40 0.62 -13.59
N GLY A 207 15.14 0.26 -13.72
CA GLY A 207 14.23 0.69 -14.77
C GLY A 207 12.99 -0.19 -14.69
N LYS A 208 11.91 0.16 -15.40
CA LYS A 208 10.67 -0.62 -15.36
C LYS A 208 10.95 -2.08 -15.74
N GLU A 209 10.93 -3.01 -14.79
CA GLU A 209 10.33 -4.31 -15.11
C GLU A 209 8.83 -4.06 -15.20
N GLU A 210 8.25 -4.45 -16.33
CA GLU A 210 6.88 -4.17 -16.71
C GLU A 210 5.87 -4.96 -15.87
N LEU A 211 5.57 -4.44 -14.68
CA LEU A 211 4.19 -4.14 -14.36
C LEU A 211 4.04 -2.64 -14.52
N ASN A 212 3.80 -2.20 -15.76
CA ASN A 212 3.67 -0.80 -16.04
C ASN A 212 2.35 -0.32 -15.43
N LEU A 213 2.44 0.29 -14.24
CA LEU A 213 1.30 0.85 -13.53
C LEU A 213 0.48 1.80 -14.42
N SER A 214 1.14 2.49 -15.36
CA SER A 214 0.49 3.32 -16.37
C SER A 214 -0.33 2.47 -17.35
N GLU A 215 0.15 1.31 -17.79
CA GLU A 215 -0.59 0.40 -18.66
C GLU A 215 -1.74 -0.29 -17.93
N GLN A 216 -1.57 -0.63 -16.64
CA GLN A 216 -2.66 -1.19 -15.84
C GLN A 216 -3.78 -0.16 -15.64
N LEU A 217 -3.41 1.09 -15.35
CA LEU A 217 -4.37 2.18 -15.26
C LEU A 217 -5.04 2.44 -16.62
N GLU A 218 -4.24 2.47 -17.69
CA GLU A 218 -4.75 2.59 -19.06
C GLU A 218 -5.70 1.44 -19.41
N ALA A 219 -5.39 0.21 -19.03
CA ALA A 219 -6.25 -0.96 -19.22
C ALA A 219 -7.59 -0.82 -18.49
N VAL A 220 -7.61 -0.30 -17.25
CA VAL A 220 -8.86 -0.03 -16.52
C VAL A 220 -9.66 1.12 -17.16
N VAL A 221 -8.98 2.17 -17.63
CA VAL A 221 -9.63 3.29 -18.36
C VAL A 221 -10.23 2.79 -19.67
N GLN A 222 -9.48 2.00 -20.45
CA GLN A 222 -9.94 1.40 -21.70
C GLN A 222 -11.10 0.43 -21.45
N LEU A 223 -11.00 -0.44 -20.44
CA LEU A 223 -12.09 -1.33 -20.01
C LEU A 223 -13.37 -0.53 -19.73
N SER A 224 -13.29 0.55 -18.95
CA SER A 224 -14.43 1.42 -18.66
C SER A 224 -15.03 2.04 -19.95
N GLY A 225 -14.19 2.47 -20.89
CA GLY A 225 -14.61 2.95 -22.20
C GLY A 225 -15.31 1.88 -23.05
N PHE A 226 -14.80 0.64 -23.07
CA PHE A 226 -15.45 -0.47 -23.78
C PHE A 226 -16.76 -0.90 -23.13
N VAL A 227 -16.86 -0.88 -21.79
CA VAL A 227 -18.13 -1.11 -21.08
C VAL A 227 -19.14 -0.02 -21.43
N LEU A 228 -18.74 1.25 -21.48
CA LEU A 228 -19.61 2.36 -21.87
C LEU A 228 -20.13 2.23 -23.31
N ASN A 229 -19.28 1.76 -24.23
CA ASN A 229 -19.63 1.53 -25.62
C ASN A 229 -20.30 0.17 -25.87
N GLU A 230 -20.50 -0.64 -24.83
CA GLU A 230 -21.04 -2.01 -24.91
C GLU A 230 -20.25 -2.93 -25.87
N ASP A 231 -18.93 -2.70 -26.00
CA ASP A 231 -18.03 -3.53 -26.80
C ASP A 231 -17.56 -4.75 -26.01
N TRP A 232 -18.45 -5.73 -25.94
CA TRP A 232 -18.30 -6.93 -25.12
C TRP A 232 -17.14 -7.84 -25.51
N GLU A 233 -16.72 -7.83 -26.78
CA GLU A 233 -15.55 -8.60 -27.22
C GLU A 233 -14.27 -7.97 -26.68
N GLN A 234 -14.15 -6.65 -26.76
CA GLN A 234 -13.01 -5.94 -26.20
C GLN A 234 -12.99 -6.01 -24.67
N VAL A 235 -14.14 -5.91 -23.99
CA VAL A 235 -14.23 -6.11 -22.53
C VAL A 235 -13.61 -7.45 -22.11
N LYS A 236 -13.90 -8.56 -22.82
CA LYS A 236 -13.32 -9.88 -22.51
C LYS A 236 -11.79 -9.89 -22.59
N HIS A 237 -11.18 -9.04 -23.42
CA HIS A 237 -9.72 -8.99 -23.56
C HIS A 237 -9.04 -8.45 -22.30
N PHE A 238 -9.73 -7.60 -21.53
CA PHE A 238 -9.23 -7.02 -20.29
C PHE A 238 -9.55 -7.85 -19.04
N LEU A 239 -10.22 -9.01 -19.18
CA LEU A 239 -10.57 -9.87 -18.06
C LEU A 239 -9.78 -11.18 -18.14
N THR A 240 -9.26 -11.66 -17.00
CA THR A 240 -8.70 -13.01 -16.95
C THR A 240 -9.79 -14.06 -17.11
N ASP A 241 -9.40 -15.28 -17.53
CA ASP A 241 -10.35 -16.39 -17.67
C ASP A 241 -11.04 -16.75 -16.36
N ASP A 242 -10.35 -16.54 -15.23
CA ASP A 242 -10.76 -16.85 -13.86
C ASP A 242 -11.30 -15.63 -13.08
N ILE A 243 -11.66 -14.54 -13.76
CA ILE A 243 -12.16 -13.30 -13.13
C ILE A 243 -13.25 -13.56 -12.09
N PHE A 244 -13.09 -12.96 -10.90
CA PHE A 244 -14.14 -12.78 -9.90
C PHE A 244 -14.78 -11.40 -10.07
N TYR A 245 -16.08 -11.32 -10.31
CA TYR A 245 -16.83 -10.07 -10.40
C TYR A 245 -17.96 -10.03 -9.37
N LYS A 246 -18.16 -8.90 -8.67
CA LYS A 246 -19.25 -8.77 -7.69
C LYS A 246 -19.73 -7.33 -7.55
N VAL A 247 -21.05 -7.14 -7.44
CA VAL A 247 -21.68 -5.84 -7.24
C VAL A 247 -22.38 -5.80 -5.88
N GLY A 248 -21.90 -4.92 -4.99
CA GLY A 248 -22.39 -4.77 -3.63
C GLY A 248 -22.45 -6.11 -2.91
N SER A 249 -23.64 -6.45 -2.42
CA SER A 249 -23.90 -7.70 -1.70
C SER A 249 -24.40 -8.84 -2.60
N SER A 250 -24.42 -8.69 -3.93
CA SER A 250 -24.90 -9.73 -4.84
C SER A 250 -24.06 -11.02 -4.80
N GLU A 251 -24.61 -12.10 -5.36
CA GLU A 251 -23.80 -13.27 -5.68
C GLU A 251 -22.67 -12.90 -6.66
N PRO A 252 -21.47 -13.49 -6.48
CA PRO A 252 -20.35 -13.25 -7.39
C PRO A 252 -20.56 -13.97 -8.73
N VAL A 253 -20.02 -13.38 -9.78
CA VAL A 253 -19.97 -13.91 -11.14
C VAL A 253 -18.54 -14.32 -11.45
N TYR A 254 -18.35 -15.52 -12.00
CA TYR A 254 -17.03 -16.07 -12.32
C TYR A 254 -16.85 -16.29 -13.82
N GLY A 255 -15.69 -15.88 -14.33
CA GLY A 255 -15.27 -16.09 -15.71
C GLY A 255 -15.76 -15.02 -16.69
N LYS A 256 -14.89 -14.63 -17.62
CA LYS A 256 -15.07 -13.43 -18.45
C LYS A 256 -16.36 -13.41 -19.28
N GLN A 257 -16.79 -14.57 -19.79
CA GLN A 257 -18.04 -14.65 -20.56
C GLN A 257 -19.27 -14.45 -19.66
N ALA A 258 -19.25 -14.97 -18.43
CA ALA A 258 -20.35 -14.78 -17.50
C ALA A 258 -20.46 -13.32 -17.04
N VAL A 259 -19.31 -12.66 -16.81
CA VAL A 259 -19.26 -11.22 -16.47
C VAL A 259 -19.87 -10.37 -17.59
N VAL A 260 -19.48 -10.60 -18.83
CA VAL A 260 -20.05 -9.89 -19.99
C VAL A 260 -21.54 -10.17 -20.15
N ASN A 261 -21.99 -11.42 -20.00
CA ASN A 261 -23.41 -11.75 -20.06
C ASN A 261 -24.21 -11.01 -18.97
N PHE A 262 -23.65 -10.92 -17.76
CA PHE A 262 -24.25 -10.17 -16.66
C PHE A 262 -24.39 -8.68 -17.00
N LEU A 263 -23.30 -8.03 -17.44
CA LEU A 263 -23.30 -6.60 -17.77
C LEU A 263 -24.25 -6.28 -18.93
N SER A 264 -24.18 -7.07 -20.01
CA SER A 264 -25.06 -6.92 -21.17
C SER A 264 -26.54 -7.07 -20.80
N SER A 265 -26.88 -8.08 -19.98
CA SER A 265 -28.24 -8.27 -19.49
C SER A 265 -28.69 -7.11 -18.59
N MET A 266 -27.82 -6.63 -17.70
CA MET A 266 -28.11 -5.49 -16.82
C MET A 266 -28.41 -4.23 -17.64
N PHE A 267 -27.60 -3.92 -18.67
CA PHE A 267 -27.79 -2.73 -19.51
C PHE A 267 -29.01 -2.84 -20.43
N ALA A 268 -29.30 -4.04 -20.95
CA ALA A 268 -30.45 -4.27 -21.81
C ALA A 268 -31.79 -4.22 -21.05
N ASN A 269 -31.81 -4.71 -19.80
CA ASN A 269 -33.07 -4.98 -19.08
C ASN A 269 -33.30 -4.08 -17.86
N THR A 270 -32.24 -3.54 -17.25
CA THR A 270 -32.32 -2.85 -15.95
C THR A 270 -32.01 -1.35 -16.11
N ALA A 271 -30.76 -1.01 -16.42
CA ALA A 271 -30.33 0.39 -16.52
C ALA A 271 -29.13 0.53 -17.45
N LYS A 272 -29.25 1.43 -18.43
CA LYS A 272 -28.20 1.72 -19.40
C LYS A 272 -27.17 2.65 -18.78
N PHE A 273 -25.90 2.23 -18.77
CA PHE A 273 -24.79 3.07 -18.34
C PHE A 273 -24.53 4.18 -19.36
N THR A 274 -24.34 5.41 -18.87
CA THR A 274 -24.18 6.61 -19.72
C THR A 274 -22.88 7.36 -19.46
N GLY A 275 -22.10 6.93 -18.47
CA GLY A 275 -20.82 7.53 -18.11
C GLY A 275 -20.66 7.63 -16.61
N HIS A 276 -19.57 8.25 -16.18
CA HIS A 276 -19.25 8.42 -14.77
C HIS A 276 -18.44 9.70 -14.56
N GLU A 277 -18.49 10.25 -13.36
CA GLU A 277 -17.64 11.34 -12.92
C GLU A 277 -16.64 10.82 -11.90
N ILE A 278 -15.36 10.77 -12.26
CA ILE A 278 -14.30 10.27 -11.39
C ILE A 278 -13.99 11.33 -10.34
N ARG A 279 -14.12 10.97 -9.07
CA ARG A 279 -13.68 11.82 -7.96
C ARG A 279 -12.22 11.59 -7.65
N LYS A 280 -11.79 10.33 -7.56
CA LYS A 280 -10.41 9.97 -7.24
C LYS A 280 -10.06 8.56 -7.71
N ILE A 281 -8.80 8.39 -8.10
CA ILE A 281 -8.21 7.10 -8.37
C ILE A 281 -7.06 6.90 -7.37
N TRP A 282 -7.06 5.76 -6.69
CA TRP A 282 -5.89 5.26 -5.97
C TRP A 282 -5.39 4.03 -6.70
N HIS A 283 -4.08 3.89 -6.80
CA HIS A 283 -3.51 2.74 -7.47
C HIS A 283 -2.15 2.41 -6.85
N GLU A 284 -1.91 1.11 -6.75
CA GLU A 284 -0.61 0.51 -6.45
C GLU A 284 -0.47 -0.71 -7.37
N SER A 285 0.71 -1.34 -7.42
CA SER A 285 0.89 -2.45 -8.37
C SER A 285 -0.09 -3.58 -8.11
N GLY A 286 -0.82 -3.95 -9.15
CA GLY A 286 -1.78 -5.05 -9.07
C GLY A 286 -3.14 -4.66 -8.47
N ILE A 287 -3.37 -3.41 -8.06
CA ILE A 287 -4.70 -2.97 -7.61
C ILE A 287 -4.99 -1.51 -7.95
N ILE A 288 -6.17 -1.26 -8.50
CA ILE A 288 -6.68 0.07 -8.85
C ILE A 288 -8.03 0.24 -8.17
N VAL A 289 -8.22 1.38 -7.50
CA VAL A 289 -9.45 1.76 -6.82
C VAL A 289 -9.95 3.05 -7.44
N VAL A 290 -11.21 3.07 -7.88
CA VAL A 290 -11.85 4.22 -8.52
C VAL A 290 -13.06 4.63 -7.71
N GLU A 291 -13.01 5.82 -7.09
CA GLU A 291 -14.17 6.48 -6.49
C GLU A 291 -14.82 7.38 -7.54
N MET A 292 -16.11 7.17 -7.81
CA MET A 292 -16.83 7.87 -8.86
C MET A 292 -18.35 7.93 -8.62
N ASP A 293 -19.00 8.85 -9.32
CA ASP A 293 -20.45 8.88 -9.48
C ASP A 293 -20.82 8.30 -10.85
N ALA A 294 -21.44 7.12 -10.87
CA ALA A 294 -21.84 6.41 -12.09
C ALA A 294 -23.25 6.82 -12.54
N LYS A 295 -23.41 7.15 -13.82
CA LYS A 295 -24.65 7.69 -14.41
C LYS A 295 -25.37 6.64 -15.23
N TYR A 296 -26.66 6.46 -14.94
CA TYR A 296 -27.51 5.49 -15.63
C TYR A 296 -28.83 6.08 -16.08
N ILE A 297 -29.43 5.46 -17.10
CA ILE A 297 -30.84 5.65 -17.48
C ILE A 297 -31.56 4.31 -17.34
N THR A 298 -32.57 4.23 -16.48
CA THR A 298 -33.33 2.98 -16.29
C THR A 298 -34.08 2.60 -17.57
N VAL A 299 -34.11 1.29 -17.87
CA VAL A 299 -34.71 0.80 -19.12
C VAL A 299 -36.22 0.97 -19.12
N GLN A 300 -36.87 0.61 -18.01
CA GLN A 300 -38.33 0.53 -17.88
C GLN A 300 -39.00 1.92 -17.88
N ASP A 301 -38.48 2.87 -17.10
CA ASP A 301 -39.17 4.14 -16.82
C ASP A 301 -38.34 5.40 -17.08
N LYS A 302 -37.15 5.24 -17.69
CA LYS A 302 -36.28 6.32 -18.19
C LYS A 302 -35.83 7.33 -17.13
N ARG A 303 -35.70 6.90 -15.88
CA ARG A 303 -35.13 7.74 -14.81
C ARG A 303 -33.64 7.89 -15.03
N HIS A 304 -33.13 9.11 -14.85
CA HIS A 304 -31.71 9.39 -14.78
C HIS A 304 -31.24 9.19 -13.34
N LEU A 305 -30.28 8.30 -13.14
CA LEU A 305 -29.74 7.96 -11.84
C LEU A 305 -28.26 8.34 -11.79
N THR A 306 -27.83 8.86 -10.65
CA THR A 306 -26.42 9.03 -10.29
C THR A 306 -26.18 8.17 -9.05
N ILE A 307 -25.28 7.21 -9.17
CA ILE A 307 -24.98 6.23 -8.13
C ILE A 307 -23.54 6.44 -7.71
N ALA A 308 -23.33 6.86 -6.46
CA ALA A 308 -22.01 6.88 -5.87
C ALA A 308 -21.49 5.44 -5.75
N CYS A 309 -20.30 5.19 -6.29
CA CYS A 309 -19.70 3.88 -6.24
C CYS A 309 -18.18 3.91 -6.08
N CYS A 310 -17.65 2.80 -5.59
CA CYS A 310 -16.22 2.54 -5.50
C CYS A 310 -15.91 1.21 -6.17
N ASP A 311 -15.11 1.24 -7.23
CA ASP A 311 -14.67 0.06 -7.94
C ASP A 311 -13.26 -0.32 -7.50
N ILE A 312 -13.05 -1.60 -7.19
CA ILE A 312 -11.75 -2.17 -6.87
C ILE A 312 -11.41 -3.22 -7.92
N TYR A 313 -10.34 -2.98 -8.67
CA TYR A 313 -9.77 -3.88 -9.66
C TYR A 313 -8.49 -4.49 -9.13
N ARG A 314 -8.38 -5.82 -9.04
CA ARG A 314 -7.09 -6.50 -8.83
C ARG A 314 -6.59 -7.08 -10.15
N MET A 315 -5.36 -6.74 -10.51
CA MET A 315 -4.77 -6.99 -11.82
C MET A 315 -3.81 -8.18 -11.81
N ARG A 316 -3.81 -8.95 -12.90
CA ARG A 316 -2.77 -9.92 -13.25
C ARG A 316 -2.24 -9.55 -14.63
N GLY A 317 -1.01 -9.02 -14.70
CA GLY A 317 -0.55 -8.32 -15.90
C GLY A 317 -1.45 -7.12 -16.19
N ASN A 318 -1.89 -6.96 -17.44
CA ASN A 318 -2.81 -5.89 -17.87
C ASN A 318 -4.29 -6.35 -17.90
N GLN A 319 -4.61 -7.50 -17.29
CA GLN A 319 -5.97 -8.01 -17.18
C GLN A 319 -6.47 -7.95 -15.74
N VAL A 320 -7.77 -7.71 -15.58
CA VAL A 320 -8.46 -7.72 -14.31
C VAL A 320 -8.77 -9.18 -13.93
N SER A 321 -8.34 -9.57 -12.74
CA SER A 321 -8.60 -10.89 -12.13
C SER A 321 -9.64 -10.83 -11.01
N GLU A 322 -9.86 -9.64 -10.44
CA GLU A 322 -10.96 -9.40 -9.51
C GLU A 322 -11.52 -8.00 -9.75
N TRP A 323 -12.83 -7.87 -9.89
CA TRP A 323 -13.53 -6.59 -10.01
C TRP A 323 -14.71 -6.53 -9.04
N ARG A 324 -14.58 -5.69 -8.01
CA ARG A 324 -15.66 -5.42 -7.06
C ARG A 324 -16.21 -4.03 -7.30
N VAL A 325 -17.53 -3.93 -7.39
CA VAL A 325 -18.26 -2.67 -7.48
C VAL A 325 -19.00 -2.48 -6.17
N TYR A 326 -18.63 -1.50 -5.36
CA TYR A 326 -19.36 -1.13 -4.16
C TYR A 326 -20.32 0.00 -4.52
N ALA A 327 -21.58 -0.36 -4.72
CA ALA A 327 -22.65 0.57 -5.09
C ALA A 327 -23.96 0.14 -4.40
N ASP A 328 -24.82 1.12 -4.07
CA ASP A 328 -26.22 0.84 -3.77
C ASP A 328 -27.00 0.73 -5.10
N ILE A 329 -27.44 -0.49 -5.41
CA ILE A 329 -28.21 -0.80 -6.63
C ILE A 329 -29.72 -0.78 -6.41
N LEU A 330 -30.19 -0.56 -5.17
CA LEU A 330 -31.63 -0.44 -4.89
C LEU A 330 -32.33 0.62 -5.75
N PRO A 331 -31.72 1.78 -6.08
CA PRO A 331 -32.36 2.79 -6.93
C PRO A 331 -32.76 2.28 -8.32
N PHE A 332 -32.16 1.20 -8.84
CA PHE A 332 -32.58 0.61 -10.11
C PHE A 332 -33.99 0.00 -10.05
N TYR A 333 -34.41 -0.48 -8.87
CA TYR A 333 -35.65 -1.23 -8.68
C TYR A 333 -36.76 -0.44 -7.99
N GLN A 334 -36.46 0.75 -7.48
CA GLN A 334 -37.46 1.64 -6.90
C GLN A 334 -38.29 2.33 -8.01
N GLY A 335 -39.61 2.40 -7.85
CA GLY A 335 -40.46 3.18 -8.75
C GLY A 335 -40.20 4.68 -8.65
N LYS A 336 -40.77 5.48 -9.57
CA LYS A 336 -40.78 6.94 -9.42
C LYS A 336 -41.34 7.31 -8.03
N PRO A 337 -40.73 8.25 -7.29
CA PRO A 337 -41.33 8.77 -6.08
C PRO A 337 -42.76 9.18 -6.42
N GLN A 338 -43.75 8.62 -5.71
CA GLN A 338 -45.11 9.15 -5.82
C GLN A 338 -45.02 10.62 -5.41
N GLU A 339 -45.43 11.53 -6.29
CA GLU A 339 -45.73 12.89 -5.86
C GLU A 339 -46.69 12.76 -4.69
N GLN A 340 -46.26 13.12 -3.49
CA GLN A 340 -47.17 13.23 -2.37
C GLN A 340 -48.28 14.17 -2.82
N PRO A 341 -49.56 13.75 -2.79
CA PRO A 341 -50.64 14.64 -3.15
C PRO A 341 -50.52 15.85 -2.23
N THR A 342 -50.40 17.03 -2.82
CA THR A 342 -50.37 18.27 -2.05
C THR A 342 -51.71 18.34 -1.30
N GLN A 343 -51.71 17.98 -0.02
CA GLN A 343 -52.90 18.20 0.79
C GLN A 343 -53.01 19.70 1.04
N THR A 344 -53.87 20.34 0.26
CA THR A 344 -54.36 21.68 0.59
C THR A 344 -55.40 21.53 1.70
N ASN A 345 -55.02 21.84 2.93
CA ASN A 345 -56.02 22.27 3.90
C ASN A 345 -56.46 23.68 3.53
N GLY A 346 -57.75 23.98 3.69
CA GLY A 346 -58.46 25.14 3.13
C GLY A 346 -58.02 26.55 3.57
N ASN A 347 -56.76 26.77 3.96
CA ASN A 347 -56.18 28.06 4.31
C ASN A 347 -54.76 28.29 3.74
N GLY A 348 -54.36 27.64 2.64
CA GLY A 348 -53.31 28.14 1.75
C GLY A 348 -51.85 28.19 2.24
N ASN A 349 -51.49 27.64 3.41
CA ASN A 349 -50.09 27.59 3.87
C ASN A 349 -49.48 26.18 3.79
N LYS A 350 -48.26 26.10 3.22
CA LYS A 350 -47.43 24.88 3.12
C LYS A 350 -46.54 24.74 4.37
N TYR A 351 -46.55 23.59 5.03
CA TYR A 351 -45.55 23.21 6.02
C TYR A 351 -44.96 21.83 5.68
N PHE A 352 -43.63 21.70 5.81
CA PHE A 352 -42.93 20.42 5.83
C PHE A 352 -42.90 19.90 7.27
N SER A 353 -43.39 18.69 7.51
CA SER A 353 -43.26 18.01 8.80
C SER A 353 -41.87 17.39 8.93
N SER A 354 -41.07 17.88 9.88
CA SER A 354 -39.92 17.15 10.41
C SER A 354 -40.42 15.98 11.25
N VAL A 355 -40.01 14.75 10.91
CA VAL A 355 -40.28 13.56 11.72
C VAL A 355 -39.12 13.38 12.70
N ASP A 356 -39.42 13.55 13.99
CA ASP A 356 -38.60 13.10 15.11
C ASP A 356 -38.49 11.56 15.10
N SER A 357 -37.27 11.04 15.17
CA SER A 357 -37.01 9.61 15.39
C SER A 357 -36.80 9.34 16.88
N GLN A 358 -37.78 8.73 17.53
CA GLN A 358 -37.57 7.90 18.72
C GLN A 358 -38.00 6.47 18.40
N GLN A 359 -37.04 5.56 18.27
CA GLN A 359 -36.95 4.30 19.03
C GLN A 359 -35.65 3.57 18.69
#